data_AF-A0A0Q5DBQ3-F1
#
_entry.id   AF-A0A0Q5DBQ3-F1
#
_cell.length_a   1.000
_cell.length_b   1.000
_cell.length_c   1.000
_cell.angle_alpha   90.00
_cell.angle_beta   90.00
_cell.angle_gamma   90.00
#
_symmetry.space_group_name_H-M   'P 1'
#
loop_
_entity.id
_entity.type
_entity.pdbx_description
1 polymer ?
#
loop_
_entity_poly.entity_id
_entity_poly.type
_entity_poly.pdbx_seq_one_letter_code
_entity_poly.pdbx_strand_id
1 'polypeptide(L)'
;MLFESQQTSSHRGIHHVYRNQSTDADPRTLMLVGDSYAHFSAASLIIMLAETFREVHFIWSPAVDWEYFKKVKPNILICEMAERFLCQVTADCFTVEP
;
A
#
# COMPACT_ATOMS: atom_id res chain seq x y z
N MET A 1 -0.21 -17.62 5.06
CA MET A 1 0.05 -16.17 5.14
C MET A 1 0.33 -15.84 6.59
N LEU A 2 1.43 -15.17 6.90
CA LEU A 2 1.75 -14.72 8.26
C LEU A 2 1.56 -13.20 8.32
N PHE A 3 0.91 -12.71 9.38
CA PHE A 3 0.48 -11.33 9.56
C PHE A 3 1.15 -10.72 10.80
N GLU A 4 1.85 -9.62 10.60
CA GLU A 4 2.42 -8.80 11.68
C GLU A 4 1.80 -7.40 11.63
N SER A 5 1.28 -6.92 12.76
CA SER A 5 0.70 -5.58 12.90
C SER A 5 1.36 -4.80 14.03
N GLN A 6 1.64 -3.52 13.78
CA GLN A 6 1.87 -2.54 14.84
C GLN A 6 0.83 -1.44 14.72
N GLN A 7 0.00 -1.29 15.77
CA GLN A 7 -1.09 -0.32 15.82
C GLN A 7 -0.88 0.63 17.00
N THR A 8 -1.02 1.94 16.75
CA THR A 8 -1.17 2.95 17.80
C THR A 8 -2.65 3.33 17.95
N SER A 9 -3.03 4.13 18.94
CA SER A 9 -4.45 4.52 19.19
C SER A 9 -5.11 5.28 18.01
N SER A 10 -4.34 5.65 16.99
CA SER A 10 -4.82 6.17 15.70
C SER A 10 -4.66 5.13 14.60
N HIS A 11 -5.59 5.09 13.65
CA HIS A 11 -5.41 4.31 12.41
C HIS A 11 -4.25 4.86 11.55
N ARG A 12 -3.89 6.13 11.74
CA ARG A 12 -2.69 6.71 11.12
C ARG A 12 -1.43 6.12 11.73
N GLY A 13 -0.51 5.69 10.86
CA GLY A 13 0.72 5.02 11.26
C GLY A 13 0.55 3.53 11.53
N ILE A 14 -0.62 2.95 11.23
CA ILE A 14 -0.74 1.48 11.15
C ILE A 14 0.16 0.99 10.04
N HIS A 15 0.93 -0.05 10.38
CA HIS A 15 1.80 -0.74 9.45
C HIS A 15 1.54 -2.24 9.52
N HIS A 16 1.28 -2.85 8.37
CA HIS A 16 1.06 -4.27 8.20
C HIS A 16 2.05 -4.86 7.21
N VAL A 17 2.63 -6.02 7.55
CA VAL A 17 3.46 -6.79 6.64
C VAL A 17 2.79 -8.13 6.37
N TYR A 18 2.53 -8.40 5.10
CA TYR A 18 1.98 -9.65 4.60
C TYR A 18 3.10 -10.44 3.94
N ARG A 19 3.22 -11.71 4.32
CA ARG A 19 4.16 -12.64 3.68
C ARG A 19 3.43 -13.83 3.09
N ASN A 20 3.55 -13.97 1.78
CA ASN A 20 3.01 -15.09 1.01
C ASN A 20 4.12 -16.11 0.74
N GLN A 21 3.97 -17.32 1.29
CA GLN A 21 4.94 -18.39 1.18
C GLN A 21 4.72 -19.29 -0.06
N SER A 22 3.73 -18.99 -0.89
CA SER A 22 3.49 -19.73 -2.13
C SER A 22 4.71 -19.65 -3.06
N THR A 23 5.03 -20.74 -3.73
CA THR A 23 6.07 -20.78 -4.77
C THR A 23 5.71 -19.93 -5.98
N ASP A 24 4.42 -19.71 -6.21
CA ASP A 24 3.89 -18.97 -7.36
C ASP A 24 3.75 -17.47 -7.08
N ALA A 25 4.01 -17.03 -5.84
CA ALA A 25 3.96 -15.61 -5.50
C ALA A 25 5.09 -14.85 -6.20
N ASP A 26 4.76 -13.67 -6.77
CA ASP A 26 5.72 -12.78 -7.38
C ASP A 26 6.83 -12.43 -6.37
N PRO A 27 8.12 -12.64 -6.70
CA PRO A 27 9.20 -12.51 -5.73
C PRO A 27 9.50 -11.07 -5.32
N ARG A 28 8.89 -10.07 -5.97
CA ARG A 28 9.10 -8.66 -5.68
C ARG A 28 8.42 -8.27 -4.36
N THR A 29 9.05 -7.36 -3.63
CA THR A 29 8.47 -6.69 -2.46
C THR A 29 7.68 -5.46 -2.91
N LEU A 30 6.43 -5.35 -2.49
CA LEU A 30 5.54 -4.22 -2.77
C LEU A 30 5.29 -3.39 -1.52
N MET A 31 5.33 -2.06 -1.68
CA MET A 31 4.92 -1.09 -0.68
C MET A 31 3.63 -0.40 -1.13
N LEU A 32 2.59 -0.50 -0.32
CA LEU A 32 1.31 0.19 -0.50
C LEU A 32 1.15 1.25 0.59
N VAL A 33 1.19 2.51 0.18
CA VAL A 33 0.79 3.65 1.01
C VAL A 33 -0.65 3.96 0.68
N GLY A 34 -1.57 3.89 1.65
CA GLY A 34 -3.00 3.94 1.37
C GLY A 34 -3.86 4.45 2.51
N ASP A 35 -5.17 4.51 2.25
CA ASP A 35 -6.19 4.85 3.23
C ASP A 35 -7.22 3.71 3.40
N SER A 36 -8.40 4.02 3.92
CA SER A 36 -9.53 3.10 4.03
C SER A 36 -9.91 2.38 2.73
N TYR A 37 -9.66 2.97 1.55
CA TYR A 37 -9.96 2.32 0.27
C TYR A 37 -8.99 1.17 -0.05
N ALA A 38 -7.72 1.27 0.37
CA ALA A 38 -6.78 0.15 0.33
C ALA A 38 -7.16 -0.98 1.31
N HIS A 39 -7.72 -0.61 2.46
CA HIS A 39 -8.06 -1.52 3.56
C HIS A 39 -9.58 -1.66 3.83
N PHE A 40 -10.35 -2.11 2.82
CA PHE A 40 -11.80 -2.32 2.92
C PHE A 40 -12.17 -3.80 3.03
N SER A 41 -12.98 -4.17 4.03
CA SER A 41 -13.15 -5.55 4.53
C SER A 41 -13.70 -6.59 3.54
N ALA A 42 -14.39 -6.19 2.47
CA ALA A 42 -15.02 -7.13 1.53
C ALA A 42 -14.26 -7.32 0.20
N ALA A 43 -13.36 -6.40 -0.15
CA ALA A 43 -12.62 -6.39 -1.43
C ALA A 43 -11.35 -5.55 -1.30
N SER A 44 -10.52 -5.90 -0.31
CA SER A 44 -9.38 -5.06 0.06
C SER A 44 -8.27 -5.17 -0.99
N LEU A 45 -7.91 -4.05 -1.63
CA LEU A 45 -6.75 -3.95 -2.54
C LEU A 45 -5.50 -4.61 -1.94
N ILE A 46 -5.26 -4.37 -0.65
CA ILE A 46 -4.15 -4.96 0.10
C ILE A 46 -4.14 -6.50 0.10
N ILE A 47 -5.31 -7.16 0.16
CA ILE A 47 -5.41 -8.62 0.20
C ILE A 47 -5.12 -9.18 -1.18
N MET A 48 -5.69 -8.60 -2.23
CA MET A 48 -5.38 -9.00 -3.61
C MET A 48 -3.87 -8.87 -3.91
N LEU A 49 -3.24 -7.79 -3.45
CA LEU A 49 -1.79 -7.62 -3.58
C LEU A 49 -1.01 -8.64 -2.72
N ALA A 50 -1.43 -8.88 -1.48
CA ALA A 50 -0.80 -9.86 -0.58
C ALA A 50 -0.92 -11.31 -1.09
N GLU A 51 -1.96 -11.64 -1.85
CA GLU A 51 -2.09 -12.93 -2.53
C GLU A 51 -1.21 -13.03 -3.78
N THR A 52 -0.87 -11.89 -4.39
CA THR A 52 -0.05 -11.83 -5.63
C THR A 52 1.45 -11.80 -5.34
N PHE A 53 1.90 -11.02 -4.35
CA PHE A 53 3.31 -10.77 -4.07
C PHE A 53 3.81 -11.53 -2.84
N ARG A 54 5.10 -11.87 -2.84
CA ARG A 54 5.77 -12.57 -1.73
C ARG A 54 5.78 -11.75 -0.45
N GLU A 55 5.99 -10.45 -0.57
CA GLU A 55 6.01 -9.53 0.56
C GLU A 55 5.29 -8.23 0.20
N VAL A 56 4.28 -7.88 1.01
CA VAL A 56 3.53 -6.63 0.87
C VAL A 56 3.57 -5.88 2.19
N HIS A 57 4.04 -4.64 2.12
CA HIS A 57 4.03 -3.69 3.22
C HIS A 57 2.90 -2.71 2.99
N PHE A 58 2.01 -2.55 3.95
CA PHE A 58 0.97 -1.54 3.91
C PHE A 58 1.17 -0.53 5.02
N ILE A 59 1.13 0.74 4.65
CA ILE A 59 1.26 1.88 5.56
C ILE A 59 -0.01 2.70 5.43
N TRP A 60 -0.79 2.76 6.52
CA TRP A 60 -1.95 3.63 6.61
C TRP A 60 -1.49 5.05 6.98
N SER A 61 -1.05 5.80 5.97
CA SER A 61 -0.57 7.17 6.15
C SER A 61 -0.54 7.90 4.81
N PRO A 62 -0.96 9.17 4.73
CA PRO A 62 -0.68 10.01 3.55
C PRO A 62 0.79 10.45 3.49
N ALA A 63 1.57 10.23 4.54
CA ALA A 63 2.99 10.59 4.64
C ALA A 63 3.90 9.37 4.44
N VAL A 64 5.01 9.58 3.73
CA VAL A 64 6.03 8.56 3.45
C VAL A 64 7.11 8.58 4.53
N ASP A 65 7.33 7.43 5.19
CA ASP A 65 8.52 7.21 6.01
C ASP A 65 9.70 6.75 5.13
N TRP A 66 10.53 7.71 4.74
CA TRP A 66 11.69 7.46 3.88
C TRP A 66 12.74 6.55 4.50
N GLU A 67 12.88 6.54 5.83
CA GLU A 67 13.82 5.66 6.51
C GLU A 67 13.34 4.21 6.47
N TYR A 68 12.01 4.01 6.57
CA TYR A 68 11.42 2.70 6.35
C TYR A 68 11.65 2.20 4.91
N PHE A 69 11.47 3.07 3.93
CA PHE A 69 11.67 2.74 2.51
C PHE A 69 13.12 2.36 2.22
N LYS A 70 14.09 3.07 2.81
CA LYS A 70 15.52 2.75 2.68
C LYS A 70 15.86 1.38 3.27
N LYS A 71 15.16 0.97 4.33
CA LYS A 71 15.35 -0.34 4.99
C LYS A 71 14.74 -1.47 4.16
N VAL A 72 13.49 -1.32 3.74
CA VAL A 72 12.75 -2.36 2.98
C VAL A 72 13.22 -2.47 1.53
N LYS A 73 13.56 -1.33 0.90
CA LYS A 73 13.91 -1.24 -0.53
C LYS A 73 12.90 -1.95 -1.43
N PRO A 74 11.61 -1.53 -1.39
CA PRO A 74 10.57 -2.19 -2.17
C PRO A 74 10.88 -2.08 -3.67
N ASN A 75 10.54 -3.13 -4.42
CA ASN A 75 10.66 -3.12 -5.88
C ASN A 75 9.55 -2.27 -6.53
N ILE A 76 8.40 -2.18 -5.86
CA ILE A 76 7.21 -1.48 -6.35
C ILE A 76 6.65 -0.61 -5.23
N LEU A 77 6.34 0.64 -5.55
CA LEU A 77 5.61 1.57 -4.70
C LEU A 77 4.26 1.90 -5.34
N ILE A 78 3.18 1.67 -4.61
CA ILE A 78 1.83 2.12 -4.96
C ILE A 78 1.38 3.13 -3.91
N CYS A 79 0.91 4.29 -4.38
CA CYS A 79 0.24 5.28 -3.57
C CYS A 79 -1.25 5.27 -3.94
N GLU A 80 -2.08 4.87 -2.98
CA GLU A 80 -3.53 4.96 -3.06
C GLU A 80 -3.96 6.14 -2.18
N MET A 81 -4.73 7.06 -2.74
CA MET A 81 -5.25 8.20 -2.00
C MET A 81 -6.54 8.68 -2.64
N ALA A 82 -7.59 8.87 -1.84
CA ALA A 82 -8.79 9.53 -2.34
C ALA A 82 -8.50 10.99 -2.76
N GLU A 83 -8.96 11.38 -3.94
CA GLU A 83 -8.66 12.69 -4.57
C GLU A 83 -8.98 13.90 -3.67
N ARG A 84 -9.99 13.80 -2.80
CA ARG A 84 -10.36 14.85 -1.83
C ARG A 84 -9.24 15.21 -0.83
N PHE A 85 -8.19 14.40 -0.73
CA PHE A 85 -7.02 14.67 0.10
C PHE A 85 -5.86 15.34 -0.64
N LEU A 86 -5.96 15.54 -1.96
CA LEU A 86 -4.98 16.29 -2.72
C LEU A 86 -5.02 17.77 -2.34
N CYS A 87 -3.85 18.37 -2.14
CA CYS A 87 -3.73 19.80 -1.80
C CYS A 87 -4.03 20.73 -2.99
N GLN A 88 -4.05 20.19 -4.21
CA GLN A 88 -4.23 20.94 -5.45
C GLN A 88 -5.27 20.25 -6.32
N VAL A 89 -6.26 21.02 -6.77
CA VAL A 89 -7.24 20.57 -7.76
C VAL A 89 -6.53 20.47 -9.11
N THR A 90 -6.55 19.29 -9.71
CA THR A 90 -6.02 19.05 -11.05
C THR A 90 -6.90 19.75 -12.09
N ALA A 91 -6.28 20.28 -13.16
CA ALA A 91 -7.04 20.70 -14.32
C ALA A 91 -7.56 19.44 -15.03
N ASP A 92 -8.88 19.28 -15.12
CA ASP A 92 -9.55 18.14 -15.78
C ASP A 92 -9.49 18.28 -17.31
N CYS A 93 -8.28 18.43 -17.83
CA CYS A 93 -7.98 18.58 -19.25
C CYS A 93 -7.04 17.48 -19.76
N PHE A 94 -6.92 16.38 -19.01
CA PHE A 94 -6.08 15.26 -19.40
C PHE A 94 -6.73 14.50 -20.57
N THR A 95 -5.96 14.27 -21.64
CA THR A 95 -6.39 13.47 -22.79
C THR A 95 -5.59 12.17 -22.78
N VAL A 96 -6.29 11.03 -22.79
CA VAL A 96 -5.65 9.71 -22.93
C VAL A 96 -5.39 9.47 -24.41
N GLU A 97 -4.13 9.40 -24.82
CA GLU A 97 -3.76 8.92 -26.14
C GLU A 97 -3.53 7.40 -26.13
N PRO A 98 -3.93 6.68 -27.19
CA PRO A 98 -3.81 5.22 -27.29
C PRO A 98 -2.38 4.72 -27.49
#